data_AF-A0A7S0R099-F1
#
_entry.id   AF-A0A7S0R099-F1
#
_cell.length_a   1.000
_cell.length_b   1.000
_cell.length_c   1.000
_cell.angle_alpha   90.00
_cell.angle_beta   90.00
_cell.angle_gamma   90.00
#
_symmetry.space_group_name_H-M   'P 1'
#
loop_
_entity.id
_entity.type
_entity.pdbx_description
1 polymer ?
#
loop_
_entity_poly.entity_id
_entity_poly.type
_entity_poly.pdbx_seq_one_letter_code
_entity_poly.pdbx_strand_id
1 'polypeptide(L)'
;AYQEDAGLCLGKDSISAINLMEVSSKLDHVRKTHQECVSLLKRLWRAAAAVKRQAAPSAETMEELVTIFDRASEAVSHASLCYEDLVVKFPGSSSLLLDYAQFCEDILNDQIKASKLRSGADTFEPA
;
A
#
# COMPACT_ATOMS: atom_id res chain seq x y z
N ALA A 1 35.92 -41.76 -23.96
CA ALA A 1 34.52 -41.61 -24.36
C ALA A 1 33.91 -40.56 -23.45
N TYR A 2 33.54 -39.41 -24.01
CA TYR A 2 32.79 -38.37 -23.31
C TYR A 2 31.35 -38.86 -23.14
N GLN A 3 30.82 -38.82 -21.92
CA GLN A 3 29.38 -38.82 -21.67
C GLN A 3 29.08 -37.50 -20.97
N GLU A 4 28.58 -36.56 -21.76
CA GLU A 4 27.88 -35.37 -21.29
C GLU A 4 26.52 -35.83 -20.77
N ASP A 5 26.33 -35.83 -19.45
CA ASP A 5 24.98 -35.85 -18.89
C ASP A 5 24.54 -34.39 -18.75
N ALA A 6 23.69 -33.99 -19.69
CA ALA A 6 22.96 -32.73 -19.67
C ALA A 6 21.99 -32.74 -18.48
N GLY A 7 22.50 -32.32 -17.32
CA GLY A 7 21.71 -31.95 -16.16
C GLY A 7 20.82 -30.77 -16.52
N LEU A 8 19.57 -31.09 -16.86
CA LEU A 8 18.47 -30.18 -17.16
C LEU A 8 18.29 -29.19 -15.98
N CYS A 9 18.90 -28.01 -16.06
CA CYS A 9 18.64 -26.88 -15.16
C CYS A 9 17.25 -26.28 -15.47
N LEU A 10 16.18 -27.04 -15.23
CA LEU A 10 14.81 -26.50 -15.17
C LEU A 10 14.42 -26.39 -13.71
N GLY A 11 14.58 -25.20 -13.11
CA GLY A 11 14.11 -25.02 -11.74
C GLY A 11 14.42 -23.74 -10.99
N LYS A 12 15.04 -22.72 -11.60
CA LYS A 12 15.27 -21.42 -10.91
C LYS A 12 14.69 -20.21 -11.64
N ASP A 13 14.58 -20.26 -12.97
CA ASP A 13 14.15 -19.09 -13.76
C ASP A 13 12.62 -18.95 -13.86
N SER A 14 11.88 -20.06 -13.72
CA SER A 14 10.40 -20.00 -13.70
C SER A 14 9.87 -19.52 -12.35
N ILE A 15 10.59 -19.80 -11.25
CA ILE A 15 10.21 -19.38 -9.90
C ILE A 15 10.42 -17.87 -9.73
N SER A 16 11.45 -17.30 -10.37
CA SER A 16 11.69 -15.85 -10.33
C SER A 16 10.64 -15.05 -11.09
N ALA A 17 10.26 -15.48 -12.30
CA ALA A 17 9.26 -14.77 -13.11
C ALA A 17 7.83 -14.86 -12.53
N ILE A 18 7.45 -16.02 -11.98
CA ILE A 18 6.16 -16.21 -11.31
C ILE A 18 6.08 -15.36 -10.05
N ASN A 19 7.15 -15.31 -9.24
CA ASN A 19 7.21 -14.44 -8.06
C ASN A 19 7.15 -12.95 -8.45
N LEU A 20 7.79 -12.54 -9.55
CA LEU A 20 7.75 -11.14 -10.01
C LEU A 20 6.36 -10.72 -10.50
N MET A 21 5.64 -11.58 -11.24
CA MET A 21 4.26 -11.29 -11.65
C MET A 21 3.31 -11.21 -10.44
N GLU A 22 3.46 -12.11 -9.48
CA GLU A 22 2.64 -12.10 -8.26
C GLU A 22 2.91 -10.84 -7.42
N VAL A 23 4.17 -10.44 -7.27
CA VAL A 23 4.57 -9.19 -6.60
C VAL A 23 4.00 -7.99 -7.34
N SER A 24 4.13 -7.92 -8.67
CA SER A 24 3.62 -6.81 -9.48
C SER A 24 2.10 -6.68 -9.36
N SER A 25 1.35 -7.77 -9.46
CA SER A 25 -0.11 -7.74 -9.32
C SER A 25 -0.55 -7.31 -7.93
N LYS A 26 0.18 -7.72 -6.89
CA LYS A 26 -0.10 -7.32 -5.50
C LYS A 26 0.26 -5.85 -5.25
N LEU A 27 1.36 -5.36 -5.82
CA LEU A 27 1.73 -3.94 -5.79
C LEU A 27 0.66 -3.07 -6.46
N ASP A 28 0.17 -3.47 -7.63
CA ASP A 28 -0.90 -2.76 -8.31
C ASP A 28 -2.19 -2.72 -7.49
N HIS A 29 -2.53 -3.82 -6.82
CA HIS A 29 -3.67 -3.86 -5.91
C HIS A 29 -3.49 -2.87 -4.75
N VAL A 30 -2.33 -2.89 -4.11
CA VAL A 30 -2.05 -2.02 -2.96
C VAL A 30 -1.96 -0.54 -3.33
N ARG A 31 -1.43 -0.21 -4.52
CA ARG A 31 -1.47 1.16 -5.07
C ARG A 31 -2.89 1.64 -5.32
N LYS A 32 -3.78 0.78 -5.82
CA LYS A 32 -5.21 1.11 -5.95
C LYS A 32 -5.85 1.36 -4.59
N THR A 33 -5.55 0.53 -3.59
CA THR A 33 -6.06 0.73 -2.23
C THR A 33 -5.53 2.04 -1.61
N HIS A 34 -4.27 2.40 -1.87
CA HIS A 34 -3.71 3.70 -1.46
C HIS A 34 -4.49 4.85 -2.13
N GLN A 35 -4.70 4.80 -3.44
CA GLN A 35 -5.48 5.83 -4.15
C GLN A 35 -6.93 5.94 -3.63
N GLU A 36 -7.55 4.82 -3.26
CA GLU A 36 -8.86 4.80 -2.64
C GLU A 36 -8.85 5.51 -1.27
N CYS A 37 -7.86 5.26 -0.43
CA CYS A 37 -7.69 5.95 0.85
C CYS A 37 -7.54 7.46 0.65
N VAL A 38 -6.69 7.91 -0.28
CA VAL A 38 -6.53 9.34 -0.62
C VAL A 38 -7.88 9.94 -1.06
N SER A 39 -8.63 9.22 -1.89
CA SER A 39 -9.94 9.68 -2.38
C SER A 39 -10.96 9.82 -1.26
N LEU A 40 -11.06 8.82 -0.38
CA LEU A 40 -11.97 8.83 0.77
C LEU A 40 -11.61 9.93 1.77
N LEU A 41 -10.32 10.11 2.08
CA LEU A 41 -9.87 11.21 2.93
C LEU A 41 -10.20 12.58 2.33
N LYS A 42 -9.97 12.79 1.02
CA LYS A 42 -10.37 14.03 0.33
C LYS A 42 -11.88 14.28 0.42
N ARG A 43 -12.70 13.23 0.28
CA ARG A 43 -14.15 13.32 0.44
C ARG A 43 -14.54 13.65 1.87
N LEU A 44 -13.92 13.01 2.86
CA LEU A 44 -14.12 13.27 4.28
C LEU A 44 -13.82 14.73 4.61
N TRP A 45 -12.68 15.26 4.17
CA TRP A 45 -12.30 16.65 4.40
C TRP A 45 -13.28 17.65 3.75
N ARG A 46 -13.79 17.34 2.56
CA ARG A 46 -14.82 18.17 1.90
C ARG A 46 -16.14 18.14 2.66
N ALA A 47 -16.59 16.97 3.11
CA ALA A 47 -17.80 16.82 3.90
C ALA A 47 -17.67 17.55 5.25
N ALA A 48 -16.54 17.38 5.95
CA ALA A 48 -16.24 18.08 7.19
C ALA A 48 -16.21 19.60 7.00
N ALA A 49 -15.63 20.09 5.90
CA ALA A 49 -15.64 21.52 5.58
C ALA A 49 -17.05 22.04 5.27
N ALA A 50 -17.91 21.24 4.64
CA ALA A 50 -19.30 21.60 4.39
C ALA A 50 -20.10 21.67 5.70
N VAL A 51 -19.92 20.71 6.61
CA VAL A 51 -20.51 20.73 7.96
C VAL A 51 -20.05 21.97 8.73
N LYS A 52 -18.75 22.27 8.73
CA LYS A 52 -18.18 23.44 9.43
C LYS A 52 -18.78 24.78 8.98
N ARG A 53 -19.23 24.89 7.73
CA ARG A 53 -19.84 26.12 7.18
C ARG A 53 -21.30 26.30 7.58
N GLN A 54 -21.94 25.28 8.13
CA GLN A 54 -23.34 25.33 8.53
C GLN A 54 -23.44 25.75 10.00
N ALA A 55 -24.30 26.72 10.31
CA ALA A 55 -24.55 27.14 11.69
C ALA A 55 -25.23 26.03 12.53
N ALA A 56 -26.03 25.18 11.88
CA ALA A 56 -26.67 24.01 12.46
C ALA A 56 -26.79 22.91 11.38
N PRO A 57 -25.85 21.94 11.31
CA PRO A 57 -25.92 20.85 10.33
C PRO A 57 -27.11 19.93 10.59
N SER A 58 -27.75 19.45 9.52
CA SER A 58 -28.84 18.48 9.64
C SER A 58 -28.32 17.12 10.13
N ALA A 59 -29.22 16.32 10.72
CA ALA A 59 -28.91 14.94 11.11
C ALA A 59 -28.41 14.11 9.91
N GLU A 60 -29.03 14.28 8.74
CA GLU A 60 -28.62 13.64 7.48
C GLU A 60 -27.20 14.03 7.07
N THR A 61 -26.81 15.31 7.20
CA THR A 61 -25.43 15.75 6.88
C THR A 61 -24.42 15.10 7.83
N MET A 62 -24.78 14.98 9.11
CA MET A 62 -23.91 14.34 10.11
C MET A 62 -23.79 12.82 9.86
N GLU A 63 -24.88 12.17 9.46
CA GLU A 63 -24.89 10.74 9.12
C GLU A 63 -24.05 10.44 7.87
N GLU A 64 -24.10 11.31 6.86
CA GLU A 64 -23.24 11.19 5.68
C GLU A 64 -21.75 11.34 6.07
N LEU A 65 -21.42 12.29 6.94
CA LEU A 65 -20.05 12.48 7.41
C LEU A 65 -19.52 11.25 8.16
N VAL A 66 -20.33 10.67 9.05
CA VAL A 66 -19.99 9.45 9.79
C VAL A 66 -19.79 8.28 8.82
N THR A 67 -20.70 8.10 7.86
CA THR A 67 -20.59 7.03 6.85
C THR A 67 -19.31 7.15 6.03
N ILE A 68 -18.91 8.37 5.63
CA ILE A 68 -17.66 8.58 4.90
C ILE A 68 -16.46 8.30 5.80
N PHE A 69 -16.52 8.70 7.07
CA PHE A 69 -15.46 8.46 8.05
C PHE A 69 -15.24 6.95 8.29
N ASP A 70 -16.30 6.19 8.48
CA ASP A 70 -16.23 4.75 8.70
C ASP A 70 -15.60 4.04 7.50
N ARG A 71 -16.06 4.38 6.29
CA ARG A 71 -15.49 3.84 5.04
C ARG A 71 -14.02 4.20 4.88
N ALA A 72 -13.63 5.43 5.21
CA ALA A 72 -12.23 5.84 5.17
C ALA A 72 -11.39 5.02 6.17
N SER A 73 -11.89 4.86 7.40
CA SER A 73 -11.21 4.11 8.46
C SER A 73 -11.02 2.63 8.10
N GLU A 74 -12.05 2.00 7.52
CA GLU A 74 -11.96 0.63 7.02
C GLU A 74 -10.94 0.49 5.89
N ALA A 75 -10.96 1.39 4.91
CA ALA A 75 -10.02 1.37 3.79
C ALA A 75 -8.57 1.52 4.26
N VAL A 76 -8.31 2.45 5.20
CA VAL A 76 -6.98 2.65 5.80
C VAL A 76 -6.50 1.41 6.56
N SER A 77 -7.38 0.78 7.33
CA SER A 77 -7.06 -0.45 8.08
C SER A 77 -6.74 -1.59 7.13
N HIS A 78 -7.55 -1.80 6.10
CA HIS A 78 -7.33 -2.82 5.09
C HIS A 78 -6.02 -2.59 4.32
N ALA A 79 -5.77 -1.36 3.85
CA ALA A 79 -4.53 -1.00 3.17
C ALA A 79 -3.29 -1.28 4.03
N SER A 80 -3.35 -0.90 5.31
CA SER A 80 -2.27 -1.13 6.26
C SER A 80 -1.95 -2.62 6.40
N LEU A 81 -2.98 -3.46 6.54
CA LEU A 81 -2.80 -4.92 6.61
C LEU A 81 -2.21 -5.49 5.32
N CYS A 82 -2.64 -5.01 4.14
CA CYS A 82 -2.07 -5.45 2.88
C CYS A 82 -0.58 -5.09 2.78
N TYR A 83 -0.19 -3.86 3.11
CA TYR A 83 1.22 -3.47 3.09
C TYR A 83 2.07 -4.31 4.04
N GLU A 84 1.61 -4.52 5.28
CA GLU A 84 2.33 -5.34 6.26
C GLU A 84 2.49 -6.80 5.78
N ASP A 85 1.43 -7.40 5.24
CA ASP A 85 1.47 -8.76 4.69
C ASP A 85 2.45 -8.87 3.50
N LEU A 86 2.47 -7.86 2.61
CA LEU A 86 3.39 -7.85 1.48
C LEU A 86 4.84 -7.66 1.92
N VAL A 87 5.13 -6.81 2.90
CA VAL A 87 6.50 -6.58 3.37
C VAL A 87 7.04 -7.85 4.02
N VAL A 88 6.20 -8.61 4.74
CA VAL A 88 6.59 -9.91 5.29
C VAL A 88 6.87 -10.94 4.18
N LYS A 89 6.04 -10.97 3.13
CA LYS A 89 6.20 -11.91 2.00
C LYS A 89 7.35 -11.56 1.07
N PHE A 90 7.65 -10.28 0.92
CA PHE A 90 8.61 -9.74 -0.05
C PHE A 90 9.54 -8.68 0.58
N PRO A 91 10.33 -9.05 1.61
CA PRO A 91 11.07 -8.09 2.44
C PRO A 91 12.21 -7.34 1.72
N GLY A 92 12.63 -7.81 0.55
CA GLY A 92 13.69 -7.20 -0.26
C GLY A 92 13.20 -6.33 -1.43
N SER A 93 11.90 -6.03 -1.50
CA SER A 93 11.35 -5.18 -2.57
C SER A 93 11.45 -3.70 -2.21
N SER A 94 12.46 -2.99 -2.74
CA SER A 94 12.61 -1.54 -2.55
C SER A 94 11.36 -0.78 -2.97
N SER A 95 10.76 -1.13 -4.11
CA SER A 95 9.53 -0.48 -4.61
C SER A 95 8.36 -0.63 -3.64
N LEU A 96 8.18 -1.80 -3.02
CA LEU A 96 7.14 -2.03 -2.03
C LEU A 96 7.37 -1.17 -0.78
N LEU A 97 8.61 -1.12 -0.30
CA LEU A 97 8.98 -0.34 0.87
C LEU A 97 8.77 1.17 0.64
N LEU A 98 9.10 1.67 -0.56
CA LEU A 98 8.86 3.06 -0.96
C LEU A 98 7.36 3.38 -1.07
N ASP A 99 6.59 2.50 -1.70
CA ASP A 99 5.12 2.67 -1.79
C ASP A 99 4.49 2.67 -0.39
N TYR A 100 4.97 1.79 0.50
CA TYR A 100 4.47 1.75 1.87
C TYR A 100 4.87 2.99 2.67
N ALA A 101 6.11 3.47 2.51
CA ALA A 101 6.57 4.70 3.14
C ALA A 101 5.69 5.88 2.73
N GLN A 102 5.37 6.00 1.43
CA GLN A 102 4.49 7.05 0.93
C GLN A 102 3.09 6.96 1.55
N PHE A 103 2.52 5.76 1.67
CA PHE A 103 1.25 5.55 2.35
C PHE A 103 1.31 5.97 3.82
N CYS A 104 2.40 5.65 4.53
CA CYS A 104 2.59 6.09 5.91
C CYS A 104 2.61 7.62 6.04
N GLU A 105 3.20 8.34 5.09
CA GLU A 105 3.21 9.81 5.09
C GLU A 105 1.84 10.40 4.75
N ASP A 106 1.25 9.95 3.64
CA ASP A 106 0.04 10.54 3.07
C ASP A 106 -1.23 10.23 3.87
N ILE A 107 -1.29 9.03 4.47
CA ILE A 107 -2.51 8.48 5.05
C ILE A 107 -2.40 8.33 6.55
N LEU A 108 -1.32 7.72 7.04
CA LEU A 108 -1.16 7.44 8.48
C LEU A 108 -0.54 8.62 9.23
N ASN A 109 0.07 9.58 8.52
CA ASN A 109 0.88 10.64 9.10
C ASN A 109 1.98 10.13 10.05
N ASP A 110 2.58 8.98 9.72
CA ASP A 110 3.65 8.34 10.50
C ASP A 110 5.00 8.50 9.79
N GLN A 111 5.63 9.64 10.06
CA GLN A 111 6.92 10.03 9.49
C GLN A 111 8.07 9.11 9.94
N ILE A 112 8.00 8.57 11.16
CA ILE A 112 9.04 7.70 11.71
C ILE A 112 9.03 6.37 10.96
N LYS A 113 7.85 5.79 10.76
CA LYS A 113 7.71 4.55 10.00
C LYS A 113 8.07 4.74 8.54
N ALA A 114 7.63 5.83 7.91
CA ALA A 114 8.01 6.16 6.54
C ALA A 114 9.53 6.25 6.36
N SER A 115 10.22 6.96 7.26
CA SER A 115 11.67 7.08 7.22
C SER A 115 12.36 5.72 7.37
N LYS A 116 11.92 4.86 8.29
CA LYS A 116 12.48 3.50 8.45
C LYS A 116 12.30 2.65 7.19
N LEU A 117 11.14 2.73 6.54
CA LEU A 117 10.85 1.98 5.32
C LEU A 117 11.73 2.46 4.16
N ARG A 118 11.92 3.78 4.00
CA ARG A 118 12.84 4.35 2.99
C ARG A 118 14.29 3.91 3.22
N SER A 119 14.79 4.00 4.44
CA SER A 119 16.13 3.51 4.76
C SER A 119 16.27 2.01 4.47
N GLY A 120 15.21 1.23 4.68
CA GLY A 120 15.17 -0.17 4.29
C GLY A 120 15.26 -0.37 2.77
N ALA A 121 14.54 0.44 1.98
CA ALA A 121 14.59 0.38 0.52
C ALA A 121 15.99 0.67 -0.04
N ASP A 122 16.70 1.65 0.54
CA ASP A 122 18.06 2.03 0.16
C ASP A 122 19.09 0.90 0.39
N THR A 123 18.81 -0.05 1.30
CA THR A 123 19.70 -1.20 1.51
C THR A 123 19.64 -2.24 0.38
N PHE A 124 18.65 -2.16 -0.50
CA PHE A 124 18.42 -3.11 -1.59
C PHE A 124 18.63 -2.52 -2.99
N GLU A 125 18.73 -1.19 -3.15
CA GLU A 125 19.21 -0.56 -4.39
C GLU A 125 20.72 -0.32 -4.31
N PRO A 126 21.53 -0.83 -5.26
CA PRO A 126 22.93 -0.42 -5.36
C PRO A 126 23.00 1.03 -5.85
N ALA A 127 23.79 1.84 -5.14
CA ALA A 127 24.11 3.23 -5.47
C ALA A 127 24.78 3.40 -6.84
#